data_AF-A0A9P7FW65-F1
#
_entry.id   AF-A0A9P7FW65-F1
#
_cell.length_a   1.000
_cell.length_b   1.000
_cell.length_c   1.000
_cell.angle_alpha   90.00
_cell.angle_beta   90.00
_cell.angle_gamma   90.00
#
_symmetry.space_group_name_H-M   'P 1'
#
loop_
_entity.id
_entity.type
_entity.pdbx_description
1 polymer ?
#
loop_
_entity_poly.entity_id
_entity_poly.type
_entity_poly.pdbx_seq_one_letter_code
_entity_poly.pdbx_strand_id
1 'polypeptide(L)'
;MSRDDISAKIREEVALQVKQQVDEQIQDHIPIPLAQQSLENKRQISDIRVTLANSEAREKNSHLQATNLDELLMPILKPDGTESELFPADLRALFAYDLEMSKALLKDFEMEAGDSLQVNFGRFIRHIGIENFQMLG
;
A
#
# COMPACT_ATOMS: atom_id res chain seq x y z
N MET A 1 -36.01 32.85 39.05
CA MET A 1 -34.70 32.42 38.53
C MET A 1 -33.75 32.37 39.70
N SER A 2 -33.26 31.17 40.02
CA SER A 2 -32.26 30.95 41.06
C SER A 2 -30.90 31.49 40.61
N ARG A 3 -30.03 31.84 41.56
CA ARG A 3 -28.62 32.17 41.31
C ARG A 3 -27.90 31.02 40.59
N ASP A 4 -28.37 29.80 40.80
CA ASP A 4 -27.85 28.58 40.15
C ASP A 4 -28.24 28.51 38.67
N ASP A 5 -29.45 28.95 38.29
CA ASP A 5 -29.89 28.98 36.88
C ASP A 5 -29.09 29.97 36.05
N ILE A 6 -28.73 31.11 36.65
CA ILE A 6 -27.89 32.14 36.01
C ILE A 6 -26.47 31.62 35.84
N SER A 7 -25.94 30.92 36.85
CA SER A 7 -24.61 30.33 36.82
C SER A 7 -24.49 29.23 35.77
N ALA A 8 -25.53 28.40 35.62
CA ALA A 8 -25.62 27.36 34.60
C ALA A 8 -25.64 27.96 33.19
N LYS A 9 -26.47 28.99 32.95
CA LYS A 9 -26.51 29.70 31.67
C LYS A 9 -25.17 30.33 31.31
N ILE A 10 -24.51 30.99 32.27
CA ILE A 10 -23.19 31.60 32.03
C ILE A 10 -22.16 30.54 31.62
N ARG A 11 -22.14 29.37 32.27
CA ARG A 11 -21.22 28.29 31.89
C ARG A 11 -21.49 27.75 30.50
N GLU A 12 -22.75 27.64 30.12
CA GLU A 12 -23.17 27.15 28.81
C GLU A 12 -22.78 28.16 27.70
N GLU A 13 -23.03 29.45 27.93
CA GLU A 13 -22.63 30.54 27.04
C GLU A 13 -21.11 30.61 26.87
N VAL A 14 -20.36 30.47 27.97
CA VAL A 14 -18.89 30.47 27.96
C VAL A 14 -18.35 29.25 27.21
N ALA A 15 -18.92 28.06 27.40
CA ALA A 15 -18.50 26.88 26.66
C ALA A 15 -18.73 27.04 25.14
N LEU A 16 -19.84 27.68 24.76
CA LEU A 16 -20.17 27.94 23.36
C LEU A 16 -19.20 28.95 22.72
N GLN A 17 -18.89 30.04 23.44
CA GLN A 17 -17.94 31.06 23.00
C GLN A 17 -16.50 30.53 22.92
N VAL A 18 -16.07 29.73 23.91
CA VAL A 18 -14.75 29.10 23.89
C VAL A 18 -14.63 28.16 22.70
N LYS A 19 -15.66 27.35 22.42
CA LYS A 19 -15.66 26.48 21.25
C LYS A 19 -15.54 27.27 19.94
N GLN A 20 -16.33 28.33 19.78
CA GLN A 20 -16.28 29.18 18.59
C GLN A 20 -14.92 29.84 18.40
N GLN A 21 -14.34 30.43 19.45
CA GLN A 21 -13.02 31.06 19.36
C GLN A 21 -11.90 30.04 19.12
N VAL A 22 -12.00 28.85 19.70
CA VAL A 22 -11.05 27.77 19.45
C VAL A 22 -11.15 27.29 18.00
N ASP A 23 -12.35 27.11 17.46
CA ASP A 23 -12.56 26.70 16.06
C ASP A 23 -12.02 27.76 15.07
N GLU A 24 -12.24 29.06 15.35
CA GLU A 24 -11.71 30.18 14.54
C GLU A 24 -10.17 30.26 14.62
N GLN A 25 -9.59 30.19 15.82
CA GLN A 25 -8.13 30.29 16.00
C GLN A 25 -7.38 29.05 15.52
N ILE A 26 -8.00 27.86 15.59
CA ILE A 26 -7.45 26.63 15.00
C ILE A 26 -7.31 26.77 13.49
N GLN A 27 -8.25 27.45 12.82
CA GLN A 27 -8.21 27.66 11.38
C GLN A 27 -7.01 28.51 10.93
N ASP A 28 -6.63 29.50 11.75
CA ASP A 28 -5.52 30.43 11.46
C ASP A 28 -4.13 29.89 11.88
N HIS A 29 -4.06 28.92 12.78
CA HIS A 29 -2.79 28.40 13.31
C HIS A 29 -2.51 26.92 13.01
N ILE A 30 -3.49 26.16 12.53
CA ILE A 30 -3.29 24.78 12.06
C ILE A 30 -3.53 24.75 10.54
N PRO A 31 -2.46 24.85 9.72
CA PRO A 31 -2.57 24.96 8.25
C PRO A 31 -3.22 23.74 7.57
N ILE A 32 -3.39 22.62 8.28
CA ILE A 32 -4.10 21.43 7.81
C ILE A 32 -4.95 20.88 8.97
N PRO A 33 -6.29 20.80 8.85
CA PRO A 33 -7.15 20.24 9.89
C PRO A 33 -6.66 18.88 10.41
N LEU A 34 -6.68 18.67 11.73
CA LEU A 34 -6.23 17.42 12.37
C LEU A 34 -6.89 16.15 11.79
N ALA A 35 -8.15 16.27 11.33
CA ALA A 35 -8.84 15.18 10.65
C ALA A 35 -8.18 14.80 9.32
N GLN A 36 -7.71 15.78 8.55
CA GLN A 36 -6.96 15.54 7.30
C GLN A 36 -5.58 14.96 7.61
N GLN A 37 -4.89 15.47 8.65
CA GLN A 37 -3.63 14.89 9.10
C GLN A 37 -3.79 13.43 9.55
N SER A 38 -4.86 13.11 10.27
CA SER A 38 -5.16 11.74 10.70
C SER A 38 -5.44 10.82 9.52
N LEU A 39 -6.17 11.30 8.51
CA LEU A 39 -6.44 10.54 7.28
C LEU A 39 -5.14 10.25 6.52
N GLU A 40 -4.29 11.27 6.36
CA GLU A 40 -3.01 11.16 5.67
C GLU A 40 -2.06 10.19 6.41
N ASN A 41 -1.93 10.34 7.73
CA ASN A 41 -1.12 9.43 8.54
C ASN A 41 -1.61 7.98 8.44
N LYS A 42 -2.93 7.75 8.38
CA LYS A 42 -3.49 6.41 8.19
C LYS A 42 -3.08 5.81 6.84
N ARG A 43 -3.07 6.62 5.77
CA ARG A 43 -2.60 6.20 4.44
C ARG A 43 -1.13 5.85 4.47
N GLN A 44 -0.29 6.74 4.99
CA GLN A 44 1.14 6.51 5.12
C GLN A 44 1.46 5.23 5.91
N ILE A 45 0.74 4.98 7.00
CA ILE A 45 0.89 3.74 7.77
C ILE A 45 0.49 2.51 6.93
N SER A 46 -0.57 2.61 6.12
CA SER A 46 -0.96 1.53 5.20
C SER A 46 0.14 1.24 4.19
N ASP A 47 0.69 2.28 3.56
CA ASP A 47 1.75 2.17 2.55
C ASP A 47 3.02 1.55 3.15
N ILE A 48 3.38 1.93 4.38
CA ILE A 48 4.50 1.34 5.12
C ILE A 48 4.26 -0.16 5.38
N ARG A 49 3.04 -0.55 5.79
CA ARG A 49 2.72 -1.97 6.02
C ARG A 49 2.83 -2.79 4.75
N VAL A 50 2.33 -2.27 3.62
CA VAL A 50 2.45 -2.90 2.31
C VAL A 50 3.92 -3.06 1.92
N THR A 51 4.71 -1.99 2.09
CA THR A 51 6.15 -2.01 1.79
C THR A 51 6.89 -3.04 2.63
N LEU A 52 6.59 -3.12 3.93
CA LEU A 52 7.19 -4.10 4.84
C LEU A 52 6.82 -5.53 4.44
N ALA A 53 5.54 -5.82 4.22
CA ALA A 53 5.08 -7.14 3.79
C ALA A 53 5.73 -7.56 2.47
N ASN A 54 5.83 -6.64 1.51
CA ASN A 54 6.50 -6.88 0.24
C ASN A 54 8.00 -7.13 0.40
N SER A 55 8.66 -6.44 1.34
CA SER A 55 10.07 -6.68 1.66
C SER A 55 10.28 -8.10 2.20
N GLU A 56 9.45 -8.55 3.13
CA GLU A 56 9.52 -9.91 3.71
C GLU A 56 9.22 -10.98 2.65
N ALA A 57 8.23 -10.74 1.78
CA ALA A 57 7.92 -11.65 0.67
C ALA A 57 9.09 -11.74 -0.32
N ARG A 58 9.71 -10.60 -0.67
CA ARG A 58 10.90 -10.56 -1.53
C ARG A 58 12.10 -11.27 -0.92
N GLU A 59 12.33 -11.12 0.38
CA GLU A 59 13.38 -11.85 1.09
C GLU A 59 13.14 -13.36 1.03
N LYS A 60 11.91 -13.82 1.22
CA LYS A 60 11.60 -15.26 1.08
C LYS A 60 11.80 -15.74 -0.36
N ASN A 61 11.31 -14.98 -1.33
CA ASN A 61 11.44 -15.30 -2.74
C ASN A 61 12.90 -15.28 -3.22
N SER A 62 13.77 -14.44 -2.64
CA SER A 62 15.18 -14.38 -3.06
C SER A 62 15.96 -15.66 -2.76
N HIS A 63 15.46 -16.49 -1.83
CA HIS A 63 16.05 -17.79 -1.53
C HIS A 63 15.67 -18.88 -2.53
N LEU A 64 14.69 -18.61 -3.40
CA LEU A 64 14.24 -19.55 -4.42
C LEU A 64 15.31 -19.74 -5.48
N GLN A 65 15.60 -21.01 -5.79
CA GLN A 65 16.55 -21.37 -6.82
C GLN A 65 15.85 -21.48 -8.17
N ALA A 66 16.48 -20.98 -9.23
CA ALA A 66 15.97 -21.09 -10.60
C ALA A 66 15.76 -22.54 -11.08
N THR A 67 16.36 -23.51 -10.38
CA THR A 67 16.25 -24.95 -10.66
C THR A 67 14.97 -25.58 -10.13
N ASN A 68 14.27 -24.94 -9.18
CA ASN A 68 13.07 -25.47 -8.54
C ASN A 68 11.83 -24.66 -8.92
N LEU A 69 11.28 -24.94 -10.10
CA LEU A 69 10.19 -24.14 -10.68
C LEU A 69 8.83 -24.35 -10.01
N ASP A 70 8.64 -25.45 -9.28
CA ASP A 70 7.39 -25.80 -8.59
C ASP A 70 7.38 -25.29 -7.12
N GLU A 71 8.42 -24.56 -6.70
CA GLU A 71 8.45 -23.95 -5.36
C GLU A 71 7.52 -22.74 -5.29
N LEU A 72 6.70 -22.69 -4.24
CA LEU A 72 5.68 -21.65 -4.10
C LEU A 72 6.29 -20.27 -3.91
N LEU A 73 5.80 -19.32 -4.71
CA LEU A 73 6.12 -17.91 -4.57
C LEU A 73 5.35 -17.31 -3.39
N MET A 74 6.04 -16.53 -2.57
CA MET A 74 5.39 -15.68 -1.58
C MET A 74 4.73 -14.50 -2.32
N PRO A 75 3.41 -14.31 -2.17
CA PRO A 75 2.71 -13.23 -2.84
C PRO A 75 3.17 -11.87 -2.34
N ILE A 76 3.31 -10.95 -3.28
CA ILE A 76 3.50 -9.52 -2.98
C ILE A 76 2.19 -8.78 -3.21
N LEU A 77 1.95 -7.76 -2.40
CA LEU A 77 0.80 -6.89 -2.48
C LEU A 77 1.03 -5.81 -3.54
N LYS A 78 -0.05 -5.46 -4.24
CA LYS A 78 -0.12 -4.30 -5.12
C LYS A 78 0.00 -2.99 -4.32
N PRO A 79 0.20 -1.83 -4.98
CA PRO A 79 0.23 -0.53 -4.31
C PRO A 79 -1.04 -0.21 -3.50
N ASP A 80 -2.19 -0.75 -3.90
CA ASP A 80 -3.46 -0.63 -3.17
C ASP A 80 -3.55 -1.52 -1.91
N GLY A 81 -2.53 -2.34 -1.65
CA GLY A 81 -2.45 -3.27 -0.52
C GLY A 81 -3.20 -4.59 -0.70
N THR A 82 -3.76 -4.86 -1.88
CA THR A 82 -4.43 -6.13 -2.19
C THR A 82 -3.54 -7.05 -3.02
N GLU A 83 -3.85 -8.34 -3.03
CA GLU A 83 -3.15 -9.32 -3.87
C GLU A 83 -3.61 -9.23 -5.34
N SER A 84 -2.71 -9.50 -6.27
CA SER A 84 -3.06 -9.61 -7.70
C SER A 84 -3.72 -10.97 -7.97
N GLU A 85 -4.86 -10.99 -8.65
CA GLU A 85 -5.51 -12.24 -9.11
C GLU A 85 -4.67 -12.97 -10.17
N LEU A 86 -3.76 -12.25 -10.82
CA LEU A 86 -2.85 -12.77 -11.81
C LEU A 86 -1.52 -13.23 -11.20
N PHE A 87 -1.35 -13.13 -9.88
CA PHE A 87 -0.11 -13.56 -9.24
C PHE A 87 0.09 -15.07 -9.41
N PRO A 88 1.21 -15.52 -10.01
CA PRO A 88 1.45 -16.93 -10.22
C PRO A 88 1.77 -17.65 -8.91
N ALA A 89 1.30 -18.90 -8.76
CA ALA A 89 1.60 -19.70 -7.57
C ALA A 89 3.08 -20.09 -7.47
N ASP A 90 3.72 -20.34 -8.61
CA ASP A 90 5.11 -20.78 -8.75
C ASP A 90 5.71 -20.28 -10.08
N LEU A 91 7.01 -20.49 -10.30
CA LEU A 91 7.67 -20.03 -11.54
C LEU A 91 7.18 -20.81 -12.78
N ARG A 92 6.74 -22.04 -12.61
CA ARG A 92 6.16 -22.84 -13.70
C ARG A 92 4.85 -22.24 -14.20
N ALA A 93 3.98 -21.80 -13.30
CA ALA A 93 2.74 -21.10 -13.62
C ALA A 93 3.04 -19.77 -14.32
N LEU A 94 4.04 -19.02 -13.85
CA LEU A 94 4.49 -17.79 -14.52
C LEU A 94 4.91 -18.04 -15.96
N PHE A 95 5.70 -19.08 -16.24
CA PHE A 95 6.14 -19.40 -17.60
C PHE A 95 5.06 -19.97 -18.51
N ALA A 96 3.90 -20.35 -17.96
CA ALA A 96 2.72 -20.73 -18.74
C ALA A 96 1.92 -19.52 -19.24
N TYR A 97 2.23 -18.30 -18.79
CA TYR A 97 1.50 -17.09 -19.20
C TYR A 97 1.81 -16.71 -20.64
N ASP A 98 0.78 -16.21 -21.33
CA ASP A 98 0.95 -15.56 -22.62
C ASP A 98 1.35 -14.07 -22.47
N LEU A 99 1.62 -13.43 -23.60
CA LEU A 99 2.10 -12.05 -23.61
C LEU A 99 1.09 -11.10 -22.96
N GLU A 100 -0.22 -11.29 -23.19
CA GLU A 100 -1.25 -10.43 -22.63
C GLU A 100 -1.35 -10.58 -21.11
N MET A 101 -1.34 -11.82 -20.62
CA MET A 101 -1.32 -12.13 -19.18
C MET A 101 -0.07 -11.53 -18.50
N SER A 102 1.10 -11.64 -19.13
CA SER A 102 2.34 -11.06 -18.58
C SER A 102 2.29 -9.52 -18.50
N LYS A 103 1.67 -8.87 -19.49
CA LYS A 103 1.48 -7.41 -19.50
C LYS A 103 0.47 -6.99 -18.43
N ALA A 104 -0.62 -7.74 -18.28
CA ALA A 104 -1.62 -7.50 -17.25
C ALA A 104 -1.05 -7.67 -15.83
N LEU A 105 -0.25 -8.71 -15.61
CA LEU A 105 0.46 -8.94 -14.35
C LEU A 105 1.37 -7.76 -14.00
N LEU A 106 2.21 -7.29 -14.93
CA LEU A 106 3.08 -6.14 -14.66
C LEU A 106 2.28 -4.86 -14.36
N LYS A 107 1.14 -4.68 -15.03
CA LYS A 107 0.27 -3.53 -14.81
C LYS A 107 -0.33 -3.51 -13.40
N ASP A 108 -0.68 -4.66 -12.83
CA ASP A 108 -1.17 -4.75 -11.44
C ASP A 108 -0.16 -4.22 -10.42
N PHE A 109 1.12 -4.30 -10.72
CA PHE A 109 2.22 -3.78 -9.91
C PHE A 109 2.74 -2.42 -10.40
N GLU A 110 1.98 -1.72 -11.25
CA GLU A 110 2.32 -0.42 -11.85
C GLU A 110 3.67 -0.42 -12.59
N MET A 111 4.08 -1.57 -13.11
CA MET A 111 5.33 -1.73 -13.85
C MET A 111 5.11 -1.54 -15.35
N GLU A 112 6.11 -0.97 -16.02
CA GLU A 112 6.11 -0.91 -17.48
C GLU A 112 6.18 -2.31 -18.07
N ALA A 113 5.32 -2.61 -19.04
CA ALA A 113 5.37 -3.85 -19.79
C ALA A 113 6.16 -3.66 -21.10
N GLY A 114 6.95 -4.66 -21.47
CA GLY A 114 7.68 -4.75 -22.73
C GLY A 114 6.94 -5.57 -23.80
N ASP A 115 7.54 -5.65 -24.98
CA ASP A 115 6.95 -6.30 -26.15
C ASP A 115 7.21 -7.81 -26.23
N SER A 116 8.02 -8.37 -25.33
CA SER A 116 8.32 -9.80 -25.28
C SER A 116 8.09 -10.39 -23.89
N LEU A 117 7.70 -11.66 -23.87
CA LEU A 117 7.54 -12.45 -22.64
C LEU A 117 8.81 -12.46 -21.80
N GLN A 118 9.95 -12.66 -22.45
CA GLN A 118 11.25 -12.71 -21.77
C GLN A 118 11.55 -11.43 -20.99
N VAL A 119 11.27 -10.26 -21.58
CA VAL A 119 11.45 -8.97 -20.92
C VAL A 119 10.47 -8.84 -19.75
N ASN A 120 9.22 -9.24 -19.93
CA ASN A 120 8.20 -9.13 -18.90
C ASN A 120 8.47 -10.04 -17.70
N PHE A 121 8.83 -11.29 -17.96
CA PHE A 121 9.23 -12.25 -16.93
C PHE A 121 10.48 -11.78 -16.19
N GLY A 122 11.51 -11.31 -16.90
CA GLY A 122 12.72 -10.79 -16.27
C GLY A 122 12.44 -9.60 -15.34
N ARG A 123 11.52 -8.71 -15.74
CA ARG A 123 11.06 -7.59 -14.89
C ARG A 123 10.33 -8.10 -13.65
N PHE A 124 9.34 -8.98 -13.84
CA PHE A 124 8.54 -9.50 -12.74
C PHE A 124 9.36 -10.32 -11.74
N ILE A 125 10.21 -11.23 -12.21
CA ILE A 125 11.09 -12.07 -11.40
C ILE A 125 12.03 -11.22 -10.53
N ARG A 126 12.61 -10.16 -11.10
CA ARG A 126 13.42 -9.20 -10.33
C ARG A 126 12.57 -8.44 -9.31
N HIS A 127 11.36 -8.04 -9.68
CA HIS A 127 10.47 -7.29 -8.78
C HIS A 127 10.02 -8.11 -7.56
N ILE A 128 9.82 -9.42 -7.72
CA ILE A 128 9.49 -10.34 -6.61
C ILE A 128 10.71 -10.78 -5.80
N GLY A 129 11.93 -10.32 -6.12
CA GLY A 129 13.13 -10.52 -5.30
C GLY A 129 14.07 -11.63 -5.76
N ILE A 130 13.83 -12.27 -6.91
CA ILE A 130 14.70 -13.35 -7.41
C ILE A 130 15.82 -12.72 -8.26
N GLU A 131 17.02 -12.61 -7.68
CA GLU A 131 18.14 -11.87 -8.27
C GLU A 131 18.99 -12.69 -9.26
N ASN A 132 19.04 -14.02 -9.10
CA ASN A 132 19.92 -14.92 -9.87
C ASN A 132 19.15 -15.85 -10.82
N PHE A 133 18.06 -15.37 -11.42
CA PHE A 133 17.33 -16.14 -12.42
C PHE A 133 18.02 -16.07 -13.79
N GLN A 134 18.85 -17.06 -14.09
CA GLN A 134 19.32 -17.29 -15.45
C GLN A 134 18.27 -18.12 -16.19
N MET A 135 17.55 -17.49 -17.13
CA MET A 135 16.85 -18.27 -18.16
C MET A 135 17.93 -19.03 -18.93
N LEU A 136 18.02 -20.34 -18.72
CA LEU A 136 18.78 -21.21 -19.60
C LEU A 136 18.19 -21.05 -21.01
N GLY A 137 19.00 -20.50 -21.91
CA GLY A 137 18.68 -20.39 -23.33
C GLY A 137 18.80 -21.72 -24.06
#